data_AF-A0A9D8Q987-F1
#
_entry.id   AF-A0A9D8Q987-F1
#
_cell.length_a   1.000
_cell.length_b   1.000
_cell.length_c   1.000
_cell.angle_alpha   90.00
_cell.angle_beta   90.00
_cell.angle_gamma   90.00
#
_symmetry.space_group_name_H-M   'P 1'
#
loop_
_entity.id
_entity.type
_entity.pdbx_description
1 polymer ?
#
loop_
_entity_poly.entity_id
_entity_poly.type
_entity_poly.pdbx_seq_one_letter_code
_entity_poly.pdbx_strand_id
1 'polypeptide(L)'
;MRHEVKRIILLVGLPENLSFTSFRHCGLTEIGDADMTDREILAQSAQTTAKVLPRYVKKTMRQVANGARKHRAARTDGGQMSE
;
A
#
# COMPACT_ATOMS: atom_id res chain seq x y z
N MET A 1 -11.48 -13.11 -16.19
CA MET A 1 -10.65 -13.01 -14.96
C MET A 1 -11.21 -13.80 -13.78
N ARG A 2 -12.50 -13.69 -13.41
CA ARG A 2 -13.07 -14.39 -12.23
C ARG A 2 -12.91 -15.92 -12.26
N HIS A 3 -13.19 -16.57 -13.39
CA HIS A 3 -13.05 -18.03 -13.55
C HIS A 3 -11.58 -18.49 -13.44
N GLU A 4 -10.66 -17.73 -14.04
CA GLU A 4 -9.23 -17.99 -14.01
C GLU A 4 -8.67 -17.99 -12.58
N VAL A 5 -9.03 -16.96 -11.81
CA VAL A 5 -8.62 -16.82 -10.40
C VAL A 5 -9.16 -17.97 -9.56
N LYS A 6 -10.41 -18.40 -9.78
CA LYS A 6 -10.98 -19.57 -9.09
C LYS A 6 -10.26 -20.86 -9.46
N ARG A 7 -9.92 -21.05 -10.74
CA ARG A 7 -9.15 -22.21 -11.17
C ARG A 7 -7.79 -22.26 -10.49
N ILE A 8 -7.08 -21.13 -10.42
CA ILE A 8 -5.78 -21.04 -9.72
C ILE A 8 -5.96 -21.35 -8.24
N ILE A 9 -6.92 -20.73 -7.55
CA ILE A 9 -7.21 -20.97 -6.12
C ILE A 9 -7.38 -22.48 -5.84
N LEU A 10 -8.17 -23.18 -6.67
CA LEU A 10 -8.36 -24.63 -6.53
C LEU A 10 -7.06 -25.41 -6.79
N LEU A 11 -6.33 -25.07 -7.85
CA LEU A 11 -5.07 -25.75 -8.21
C LEU A 11 -4.00 -25.62 -7.13
N VAL A 12 -3.93 -24.49 -6.43
CA VAL A 12 -2.94 -24.26 -5.36
C VAL A 12 -3.45 -24.60 -3.96
N GLY A 13 -4.66 -25.17 -3.85
CA GLY A 13 -5.25 -25.58 -2.57
C GLY A 13 -5.60 -24.42 -1.62
N LEU A 14 -5.87 -23.24 -2.17
CA LEU A 14 -6.29 -22.08 -1.39
C LEU A 14 -7.79 -22.13 -1.05
N PRO A 15 -8.24 -21.44 0.02
CA PRO A 15 -9.65 -21.39 0.38
C PRO A 15 -10.54 -20.87 -0.75
N GLU A 16 -11.61 -21.60 -1.05
CA GLU A 16 -12.52 -21.28 -2.15
C GLU A 16 -13.30 -19.97 -1.96
N ASN A 17 -13.35 -19.42 -0.75
CA ASN A 17 -13.96 -18.11 -0.50
C ASN A 17 -13.08 -16.95 -1.01
N LEU A 18 -11.81 -17.19 -1.34
CA LEU A 18 -10.93 -16.16 -1.90
C LEU A 18 -11.40 -15.69 -3.27
N SER A 19 -11.11 -14.43 -3.55
CA SER A 19 -11.46 -13.77 -4.79
C SER A 19 -10.34 -12.84 -5.24
N PHE A 20 -10.45 -12.33 -6.47
CA PHE A 20 -9.54 -11.29 -6.95
C PHE A 20 -9.53 -10.06 -6.03
N THR A 21 -10.67 -9.71 -5.44
CA THR A 21 -10.78 -8.63 -4.45
C THR A 21 -9.99 -8.92 -3.18
N SER A 22 -9.92 -10.19 -2.75
CA SER A 22 -9.11 -10.61 -1.60
C SER A 22 -7.63 -10.35 -1.87
N PHE A 23 -7.14 -10.74 -3.05
CA PHE A 23 -5.75 -10.49 -3.46
C PHE A 23 -5.45 -8.99 -3.63
N ARG A 24 -6.39 -8.23 -4.20
CA ARG A 24 -6.27 -6.76 -4.27
C ARG A 24 -6.14 -6.14 -2.88
N HIS A 25 -6.93 -6.61 -1.90
CA HIS A 25 -6.84 -6.13 -0.53
C HIS A 25 -5.46 -6.39 0.07
N CYS A 26 -4.95 -7.62 -0.06
CA CYS A 26 -3.61 -8.00 0.38
C CYS A 26 -2.52 -7.13 -0.26
N GLY A 27 -2.57 -6.95 -1.59
CA GLY A 27 -1.60 -6.12 -2.29
C GLY A 27 -1.56 -4.67 -1.80
N LEU A 28 -2.72 -4.09 -1.42
CA LEU A 28 -2.76 -2.74 -0.83
C LEU A 28 -2.18 -2.67 0.59
N THR A 29 -2.25 -3.75 1.35
CA THR A 29 -1.60 -3.85 2.66
C THR A 29 -0.09 -3.98 2.50
N GLU A 30 0.37 -4.85 1.59
CA GLU A 30 1.79 -5.10 1.34
C GLU A 30 2.54 -3.84 0.89
N ILE A 31 1.95 -3.04 -0.01
CA ILE A 31 2.57 -1.78 -0.44
C ILE A 31 2.66 -0.75 0.69
N GLY A 32 1.69 -0.74 1.62
CA GLY A 32 1.76 0.11 2.81
C GLY A 32 2.88 -0.32 3.75
N ASP A 33 3.09 -1.62 3.91
CA ASP A 33 4.21 -2.17 4.69
C ASP A 33 5.57 -1.93 4.02
N ALA A 34 5.59 -1.79 2.68
CA ALA A 34 6.76 -1.35 1.90
C ALA A 34 7.04 0.17 1.99
N ASP A 35 6.42 0.87 2.95
CA ASP A 35 6.60 2.30 3.21
C ASP A 35 6.27 3.21 2.01
N MET A 36 5.39 2.77 1.10
CA MET A 36 4.81 3.66 0.09
C MET A 36 3.97 4.74 0.77
N THR A 37 4.03 5.94 0.19
CA THR A 37 3.24 7.07 0.65
C THR A 37 1.78 6.89 0.29
N ASP A 38 0.89 7.54 1.05
CA ASP A 38 -0.55 7.54 0.77
C ASP A 38 -0.86 7.94 -0.68
N ARG A 39 -0.12 8.89 -1.26
CA ARG A 39 -0.32 9.32 -2.65
C ARG A 39 0.05 8.25 -3.67
N GLU A 40 1.17 7.56 -3.47
CA GLU A 40 1.59 6.47 -4.36
C GLU A 40 0.60 5.31 -4.28
N ILE A 41 0.10 5.02 -3.07
CA ILE A 41 -0.95 4.00 -2.87
C ILE A 41 -2.23 4.41 -3.61
N LEU A 42 -2.68 5.67 -3.52
CA LEU A 42 -3.88 6.13 -4.26
C LEU A 42 -3.69 6.01 -5.78
N ALA A 43 -2.51 6.40 -6.29
CA ALA A 43 -2.19 6.31 -7.72
C ALA A 43 -2.25 4.87 -8.24
N GLN A 44 -1.80 3.89 -7.44
CA GLN A 44 -1.86 2.47 -7.82
C GLN A 44 -3.24 1.82 -7.56
N SER A 45 -3.98 2.31 -6.56
CA SER A 45 -5.16 1.63 -6.02
C SER A 45 -6.51 2.07 -6.57
N ALA A 46 -6.53 2.96 -7.57
CA ALA A 46 -7.76 3.60 -8.11
C ALA A 46 -8.68 4.21 -7.02
N GLN A 47 -8.19 4.34 -5.79
CA GLN A 47 -8.89 4.97 -4.70
C GLN A 47 -8.73 6.48 -4.85
N THR A 48 -9.81 7.21 -4.64
CA THR A 48 -9.83 8.66 -4.85
C THR A 48 -9.56 9.44 -3.57
N THR A 49 -9.61 8.79 -2.40
CA THR A 49 -9.46 9.47 -1.10
C THR A 49 -8.56 8.71 -0.14
N ALA A 50 -7.65 9.45 0.52
CA ALA A 50 -6.79 8.90 1.57
C ALA A 50 -7.59 8.35 2.76
N LYS A 51 -8.85 8.77 2.93
CA LYS A 51 -9.73 8.32 4.02
C LYS A 51 -9.99 6.81 4.01
N VAL A 52 -9.84 6.14 2.86
CA VAL A 52 -10.02 4.68 2.76
C VAL A 52 -8.75 3.88 3.09
N LEU A 53 -7.58 4.52 3.11
CA LEU A 53 -6.29 3.84 3.32
C LEU A 53 -6.15 3.17 4.69
N PRO A 54 -6.70 3.70 5.80
CA PRO A 54 -6.68 3.02 7.10
C PRO A 54 -7.36 1.63 7.12
N ARG A 55 -8.13 1.29 6.07
CA ARG A 55 -8.69 -0.05 5.88
C ARG A 55 -7.63 -1.07 5.44
N TYR A 56 -6.65 -0.63 4.67
CA TYR A 56 -5.61 -1.48 4.07
C TYR A 56 -4.29 -1.41 4.83
N VAL A 57 -3.92 -0.20 5.28
CA VAL A 57 -2.63 0.07 5.92
C VAL A 57 -2.88 0.52 7.36
N LYS A 58 -2.42 -0.26 8.33
CA LYS A 58 -2.45 0.13 9.74
C LYS A 58 -1.20 0.91 10.07
N LYS A 59 -1.36 2.06 10.72
CA LYS A 59 -0.24 2.87 11.20
C LYS A 59 0.57 2.06 12.21
N THR A 60 1.80 1.74 11.87
CA THR A 60 2.77 1.13 12.79
C THR A 60 3.76 2.18 13.31
N MET A 61 4.37 1.93 14.48
CA MET A 61 5.43 2.82 14.99
C MET A 61 6.63 2.91 14.05
N ARG A 62 6.90 1.84 13.28
CA ARG A 62 7.91 1.82 12.22
C ARG A 62 7.58 2.83 11.12
N GLN A 63 6.35 2.83 10.61
CA GLN A 63 5.91 3.80 9.60
C GLN A 63 5.95 5.25 10.13
N VAL A 64 5.62 5.46 11.41
CA VAL A 64 5.75 6.79 12.05
C VAL A 64 7.22 7.25 12.06
N ALA A 65 8.13 6.38 12.50
CA ALA A 65 9.57 6.69 12.52
C ALA A 65 10.12 6.94 11.10
N ASN A 66 9.72 6.13 10.12
CA ASN A 66 10.09 6.29 8.72
C ASN A 66 9.55 7.60 8.13
N GLY A 67 8.28 7.93 8.39
CA GLY A 67 7.68 9.19 8.00
C GLY A 67 8.43 10.38 8.61
N ALA A 68 8.74 10.35 9.90
CA ALA A 68 9.50 11.40 10.57
C ALA A 68 10.91 11.57 9.96
N ARG A 69 11.58 10.46 9.63
CA ARG A 69 12.88 10.48 8.93
C ARG A 69 12.78 11.12 7.55
N LYS A 70 11.79 10.72 6.73
CA LYS A 70 11.53 11.30 5.40
C LYS A 70 11.23 12.81 5.50
N HIS A 71 10.40 13.23 6.46
CA HIS A 71 10.11 14.65 6.70
C HIS A 71 11.35 15.46 7.13
N ARG A 72 12.23 14.88 7.96
CA ARG A 72 13.48 15.54 8.34
C ARG A 72 14.40 15.72 7.13
N ALA A 73 14.58 14.69 6.31
CA ALA A 73 15.38 14.73 5.09
C ALA A 73 14.89 15.81 4.11
N ALA A 74 13.57 15.90 3.89
CA ALA A 74 12.96 16.91 3.02
C ALA A 74 13.21 18.36 3.51
N ARG A 75 13.34 18.59 4.83
CA ARG A 75 13.66 19.92 5.38
C ARG A 75 15.13 20.28 5.21
N THR A 76 16.02 19.30 5.25
CA THR A 76 17.47 19.53 5.08
C THR A 76 17.87 19.68 3.62
N ASP A 77 17.20 19.01 2.68
CA ASP A 77 17.45 19.18 1.24
C ASP A 77 17.00 20.56 0.71
N GLY A 78 15.98 21.18 1.30
CA GLY A 78 15.56 22.55 0.95
C GLY A 78 16.58 23.64 1.29
N GLY A 79 17.68 23.30 1.97
CA GLY A 79 18.79 24.21 2.29
C GLY A 79 19.88 24.31 1.24
N GLN A 80 19.82 23.55 0.14
CA GLN A 80 20.79 23.59 -0.97
C GLN A 80 20.25 24.32 -2.21
N MET A 81 19.54 25.43 -2.01
CA MET A 81 19.28 26.40 -3.09
C MET A 81 20.20 27.59 -2.88
N SER A 82 21.46 27.45 -3.29
CA SER A 82 22.35 28.58 -3.58
C SER A 82 22.51 28.68 -5.09
N GLU A 83 21.84 29.66 -5.68
CA GLU A 83 22.35 30.52 -6.75
C GLU A 83 22.29 31.97 -6.25
#